data_AF-A0A1E8FLB6-F1
#
_entry.id   AF-A0A1E8FLB6-F1
#
_cell.length_a   1.000
_cell.length_b   1.000
_cell.length_c   1.000
_cell.angle_alpha   90.00
_cell.angle_beta   90.00
_cell.angle_gamma   90.00
#
_symmetry.space_group_name_H-M   'P 1'
#
loop_
_entity.id
_entity.type
_entity.pdbx_description
1 polymer ?
#
loop_
_entity_poly.entity_id
_entity_poly.type
_entity_poly.pdbx_seq_one_letter_code
_entity_poly.pdbx_strand_id
1 'polypeptide(L)'
;MRGTIWNVDAEQPSLRERRRLSTRLEIARAAAELFTAQGATATTAEEIATAGGVSLRTFYRHFRTKEEAVAPLLEVGAEQWQAALRAGIAGMDAGRDADPGPVIARAIAAMLAPADDGGEQLGWVRGLLVASRTDPALAEVWSSVNSRSEAVLKDVMAGLLPAADPFTLRLYAAAATAAIRLAFESWADDDAATGAADGALADDPGVARLAVDAFARLSQGLRKHPA
;
A
#
# COMPACT_ATOMS: atom_id res chain seq x y z
N MET A 1 7.09 49.01 8.00
CA MET A 1 8.14 48.19 7.37
C MET A 1 7.50 46.87 6.95
N ARG A 2 7.37 46.64 5.64
CA ARG A 2 7.03 45.34 5.00
C ARG A 2 8.20 44.38 5.29
N GLY A 3 8.06 43.11 5.66
CA GLY A 3 7.29 42.01 5.06
C GLY A 3 8.30 40.97 4.56
N THR A 4 8.09 39.67 4.86
CA THR A 4 8.61 38.41 4.22
C THR A 4 8.40 37.31 5.28
N ILE A 5 7.25 36.63 5.40
CA ILE A 5 6.72 35.54 4.55
C ILE A 5 7.83 34.56 4.14
N TRP A 6 8.14 33.59 5.01
CA TRP A 6 8.70 32.32 4.54
C TRP A 6 7.56 31.49 3.99
N ASN A 7 7.50 31.43 2.67
CA ASN A 7 6.57 30.64 1.91
C ASN A 7 6.92 29.16 2.11
N VAL A 8 5.98 28.39 2.64
CA VAL A 8 6.05 26.92 2.66
C VAL A 8 5.48 26.43 1.34
N ASP A 9 6.18 26.71 0.25
CA ASP A 9 5.90 26.01 -1.01
C ASP A 9 6.52 24.61 -0.85
N ALA A 10 5.68 23.60 -0.67
CA ALA A 10 6.08 22.23 -0.97
C ALA A 10 6.52 22.21 -2.44
N GLU A 11 7.82 22.15 -2.66
CA GLU A 11 8.45 22.34 -3.97
C GLU A 11 7.94 21.27 -4.94
N GLN A 12 7.16 21.69 -5.94
CA GLN A 12 6.65 20.81 -6.98
C GLN A 12 7.82 20.08 -7.65
N PRO A 13 7.76 18.73 -7.80
CA PRO A 13 8.89 17.96 -8.30
C PRO A 13 9.36 18.47 -9.65
N SER A 14 10.69 18.62 -9.79
CA SER A 14 11.29 19.11 -11.03
C SER A 14 10.87 18.26 -12.23
N LEU A 15 10.89 18.81 -13.45
CA LEU A 15 10.58 18.03 -14.67
C LEU A 15 11.44 16.75 -14.78
N ARG A 16 12.69 16.82 -14.33
CA ARG A 16 13.60 15.67 -14.29
C ARG A 16 13.14 14.61 -13.29
N GLU A 17 12.66 15.03 -12.13
CA GLU A 17 12.15 14.14 -11.08
C GLU A 17 10.83 13.49 -11.49
N ARG A 18 9.89 14.26 -12.06
CA ARG A 18 8.65 13.70 -12.62
C ARG A 18 8.93 12.65 -13.69
N ARG A 19 9.86 12.91 -14.61
CA ARG A 19 10.31 11.92 -15.61
C ARG A 19 10.91 10.68 -14.94
N ARG A 20 11.76 10.87 -13.92
CA ARG A 20 12.36 9.75 -13.16
C ARG A 20 11.30 8.89 -12.48
N LEU A 21 10.27 9.49 -11.89
CA LEU A 21 9.17 8.78 -11.24
C LEU A 21 8.29 8.06 -12.27
N SER A 22 7.97 8.69 -13.40
CA SER A 22 7.24 8.07 -14.51
C SER A 22 7.95 6.81 -15.01
N THR A 23 9.25 6.91 -15.32
CA THR A 23 10.03 5.76 -15.78
C THR A 23 10.11 4.65 -14.72
N ARG A 24 10.19 4.99 -13.42
CA ARG A 24 10.16 3.97 -12.36
C ARG A 24 8.82 3.24 -12.30
N LEU A 25 7.70 3.94 -12.48
CA LEU A 25 6.37 3.35 -12.50
C LEU A 25 6.13 2.50 -13.75
N GLU A 26 6.61 2.93 -14.92
CA GLU A 26 6.57 2.15 -16.17
C GLU A 26 7.31 0.82 -16.03
N ILE A 27 8.53 0.85 -15.47
CA ILE A 27 9.31 -0.37 -15.18
C ILE A 27 8.58 -1.25 -14.14
N ALA A 28 7.99 -0.64 -13.11
CA ALA A 28 7.28 -1.37 -12.06
C ALA A 28 6.05 -2.13 -12.57
N ARG A 29 5.28 -1.52 -13.49
CA ARG A 29 4.15 -2.17 -14.15
C ARG A 29 4.61 -3.36 -15.00
N ALA A 30 5.64 -3.16 -15.83
CA ALA A 30 6.21 -4.25 -16.63
C ALA A 30 6.71 -5.42 -15.76
N ALA A 31 7.35 -5.13 -14.62
CA ALA A 31 7.77 -6.15 -13.66
C ALA A 31 6.58 -6.89 -13.05
N ALA A 32 5.53 -6.17 -12.64
CA ALA A 32 4.33 -6.76 -12.06
C ALA A 32 3.56 -7.65 -13.05
N GLU A 33 3.44 -7.22 -14.30
CA GLU A 33 2.83 -8.00 -15.39
C GLU A 33 3.60 -9.32 -15.61
N LEU A 34 4.92 -9.26 -15.76
CA LEU A 34 5.74 -10.45 -15.98
C LEU A 34 5.74 -11.40 -14.77
N PHE A 35 5.87 -10.86 -13.55
CA PHE A 35 5.82 -11.67 -12.33
C PHE A 35 4.46 -12.34 -12.15
N THR A 36 3.37 -11.65 -12.51
CA THR A 36 2.02 -12.23 -12.46
C THR A 36 1.83 -13.31 -13.52
N ALA A 37 2.33 -13.09 -14.75
CA ALA A 37 2.12 -13.99 -15.88
C ALA A 37 2.94 -15.29 -15.80
N GLN A 38 4.19 -15.21 -15.35
CA GLN A 38 5.14 -16.35 -15.40
C GLN A 38 5.93 -16.57 -14.11
N GLY A 39 5.66 -15.79 -13.06
CA GLY A 39 6.37 -15.87 -11.79
C GLY A 39 7.68 -15.08 -11.77
N ALA A 40 8.10 -14.69 -10.55
CA ALA A 40 9.32 -13.93 -10.35
C ALA A 40 10.57 -14.72 -10.72
N THR A 41 10.64 -16.01 -10.38
CA THR A 41 11.80 -16.87 -10.66
C THR A 41 12.10 -17.00 -12.16
N ALA A 42 11.07 -17.13 -13.00
CA ALA A 42 11.23 -17.29 -14.45
C ALA A 42 11.51 -15.97 -15.19
N THR A 43 11.35 -14.82 -14.52
CA THR A 43 11.51 -13.49 -15.13
C THR A 43 12.92 -12.94 -14.90
N THR A 44 13.49 -12.29 -15.91
CA THR A 44 14.82 -11.66 -15.86
C THR A 44 14.74 -10.12 -15.83
N ALA A 45 15.81 -9.46 -15.38
CA ALA A 45 15.89 -8.00 -15.41
C ALA A 45 15.90 -7.46 -16.84
N GLU A 46 16.46 -8.21 -17.79
CA GLU A 46 16.49 -7.94 -19.21
C GLU A 46 15.09 -7.92 -19.84
N GLU A 47 14.25 -8.90 -19.51
CA GLU A 47 12.85 -8.95 -19.96
C GLU A 47 12.06 -7.76 -19.41
N ILE A 48 12.21 -7.46 -18.11
CA ILE A 48 11.56 -6.30 -17.49
C ILE A 48 12.02 -4.99 -18.13
N ALA A 49 13.32 -4.83 -18.35
CA ALA A 49 13.86 -3.64 -19.01
C ALA A 49 13.30 -3.47 -20.42
N THR A 50 13.26 -4.56 -21.19
CA THR A 50 12.72 -4.59 -22.55
C THR A 50 11.24 -4.24 -22.57
N ALA A 51 10.44 -4.88 -21.72
CA ALA A 51 9.00 -4.60 -21.59
C ALA A 51 8.73 -3.18 -21.12
N GLY A 52 9.55 -2.65 -20.21
CA GLY A 52 9.49 -1.26 -19.73
C GLY A 52 10.09 -0.23 -20.69
N GLY A 53 10.50 -0.61 -21.90
CA GLY A 53 11.01 0.31 -22.93
C GLY A 53 12.36 0.96 -22.59
N VAL A 54 13.18 0.33 -21.74
CA VAL A 54 14.48 0.86 -21.31
C VAL A 54 15.61 -0.14 -21.54
N SER A 55 16.85 0.37 -21.60
CA SER A 55 18.02 -0.52 -21.60
C SER A 55 18.24 -1.16 -20.23
N LEU A 56 18.86 -2.35 -20.20
CA LEU A 56 19.27 -3.01 -18.95
C LEU A 56 20.15 -2.11 -18.06
N ARG A 57 21.06 -1.34 -18.66
CA ARG A 57 21.86 -0.33 -17.94
C ARG A 57 20.98 0.73 -17.27
N THR A 58 19.91 1.14 -17.93
CA THR A 58 18.94 2.08 -17.36
C THR A 58 18.15 1.42 -16.24
N PHE A 59 17.69 0.18 -16.41
CA PHE A 59 17.05 -0.58 -15.34
C PHE A 59 17.89 -0.58 -14.06
N TYR A 60 19.16 -0.99 -14.13
CA TYR A 60 20.06 -1.03 -12.97
C TYR A 60 20.43 0.33 -12.38
N ARG A 61 20.19 1.43 -13.11
CA ARG A 61 20.30 2.79 -12.55
C ARG A 61 19.16 3.11 -11.59
N HIS A 62 18.01 2.43 -11.73
CA HIS A 62 16.82 2.66 -10.93
C HIS A 62 16.61 1.60 -9.84
N PHE A 63 16.97 0.35 -10.10
CA PHE A 63 16.71 -0.79 -9.20
C PHE A 63 17.92 -1.71 -9.10
N ARG A 64 18.21 -2.25 -7.92
CA ARG A 64 19.38 -3.12 -7.71
C ARG A 64 19.07 -4.55 -8.12
N THR A 65 17.82 -4.97 -7.96
CA THR A 65 17.33 -6.30 -8.33
C THR A 65 16.04 -6.20 -9.14
N LYS A 66 15.60 -7.31 -9.74
CA LYS A 66 14.31 -7.38 -10.46
C LYS A 66 13.12 -7.26 -9.51
N GLU A 67 13.25 -7.79 -8.30
CA GLU A 67 12.19 -7.78 -7.28
C GLU A 67 11.97 -6.37 -6.73
N GLU A 68 13.03 -5.58 -6.54
CA GLU A 68 12.90 -4.17 -6.15
C GLU A 68 12.11 -3.34 -7.17
N ALA A 69 12.01 -3.79 -8.44
CA ALA A 69 11.33 -3.06 -9.49
C ALA A 69 9.83 -2.88 -9.22
N VAL A 70 9.19 -3.77 -8.45
CA VAL A 70 7.75 -3.66 -8.14
C VAL A 70 7.45 -2.74 -6.96
N ALA A 71 8.47 -2.34 -6.18
CA ALA A 71 8.30 -1.52 -4.99
C ALA A 71 7.53 -0.20 -5.27
N PRO A 72 7.79 0.56 -6.36
CA PRO A 72 7.04 1.77 -6.67
C PRO A 72 5.53 1.53 -6.85
N LEU A 73 5.13 0.39 -7.42
CA LEU A 73 3.71 0.06 -7.62
C LEU A 73 3.02 -0.23 -6.28
N LEU A 74 3.69 -0.97 -5.40
CA LEU A 74 3.20 -1.26 -4.05
C LEU A 74 3.16 0.01 -3.16
N GLU A 75 4.15 0.90 -3.33
CA GLU A 75 4.22 2.20 -2.66
C GLU A 75 3.02 3.09 -3.03
N VAL A 76 2.58 3.11 -4.29
CA VAL A 76 1.37 3.84 -4.70
C VAL A 76 0.14 3.36 -3.92
N GLY A 77 -0.03 2.06 -3.72
CA GLY A 77 -1.11 1.52 -2.89
C GLY A 77 -1.01 1.97 -1.43
N ALA A 78 0.20 1.97 -0.86
CA ALA A 78 0.44 2.47 0.50
C ALA A 78 0.19 3.99 0.62
N GLU A 79 0.50 4.78 -0.40
CA GLU A 79 0.20 6.21 -0.43
C GLU A 79 -1.30 6.49 -0.53
N GLN A 80 -2.03 5.73 -1.35
CA GLN A 80 -3.48 5.78 -1.43
C GLN A 80 -4.13 5.44 -0.08
N TRP A 81 -3.61 4.42 0.62
CA TRP A 81 -4.04 4.08 1.98
C TRP A 81 -3.91 5.26 2.94
N GLN A 82 -2.73 5.86 2.97
CA GLN A 82 -2.47 7.01 3.85
C GLN A 82 -3.34 8.21 3.48
N ALA A 83 -3.60 8.44 2.19
CA ALA A 83 -4.49 9.51 1.73
C ALA A 83 -5.94 9.28 2.15
N ALA A 84 -6.45 8.05 2.00
CA ALA A 84 -7.80 7.67 2.43
C ALA A 84 -7.98 7.86 3.94
N LEU A 85 -6.97 7.47 4.74
CA LEU A 85 -6.99 7.68 6.18
C LEU A 85 -6.98 9.18 6.53
N ARG A 86 -6.12 9.99 5.91
CA ARG A 86 -6.09 11.45 6.11
C ARG A 86 -7.43 12.10 5.75
N ALA A 87 -8.05 11.71 4.64
CA ALA A 87 -9.36 12.21 4.23
C ALA A 87 -10.46 11.82 5.24
N GLY A 88 -10.43 10.58 5.73
CA GLY A 88 -11.33 10.09 6.77
C GLY A 88 -11.22 10.89 8.07
N ILE A 89 -9.99 11.23 8.49
CA ILE A 89 -9.71 12.08 9.66
C ILE A 89 -10.25 13.50 9.45
N ALA A 90 -9.99 14.11 8.30
CA ALA A 90 -10.40 15.49 8.01
C ALA A 90 -11.93 15.66 7.97
N GLY A 91 -12.67 14.60 7.63
CA GLY A 91 -14.14 14.60 7.62
C GLY A 91 -14.80 14.32 8.97
N MET A 92 -14.04 14.16 10.06
CA MET A 92 -14.59 13.94 11.40
C MET A 92 -14.98 15.27 12.06
N ASP A 93 -16.20 15.33 12.61
CA ASP A 93 -16.52 16.32 13.63
C ASP A 93 -15.74 15.98 14.91
N ALA A 94 -14.78 16.84 15.26
CA ALA A 94 -13.85 16.65 16.35
C ALA A 94 -14.53 16.78 17.74
N GLY A 95 -15.35 15.80 18.10
CA GLY A 95 -15.71 15.50 19.47
C GLY A 95 -14.62 14.63 20.11
N ARG A 96 -13.77 15.24 20.94
CA ARG A 96 -12.81 14.52 21.79
C ARG A 96 -13.56 13.40 22.55
N ASP A 97 -12.98 12.21 22.57
CA ASP A 97 -13.49 10.92 23.12
C ASP A 97 -14.18 9.96 22.12
N ALA A 98 -14.16 10.23 20.81
CA ALA A 98 -14.59 9.24 19.82
C ALA A 98 -13.52 8.15 19.63
N ASP A 99 -13.92 6.88 19.80
CA ASP A 99 -13.12 5.70 19.41
C ASP A 99 -12.56 5.89 17.98
N PRO A 100 -11.23 5.82 17.77
CA PRO A 100 -10.63 5.94 16.43
C PRO A 100 -10.93 4.72 15.54
N GLY A 101 -11.35 3.60 16.13
CA GLY A 101 -11.60 2.34 15.44
C GLY A 101 -12.57 2.46 14.25
N PRO A 102 -13.79 2.98 14.44
CA PRO A 102 -14.75 3.19 13.35
C PRO A 102 -14.24 4.04 12.19
N VAL A 103 -13.38 5.04 12.46
CA VAL A 103 -12.83 5.92 11.44
C VAL A 103 -11.79 5.18 10.61
N ILE A 104 -10.88 4.47 11.28
CA ILE A 104 -9.85 3.65 10.61
C ILE A 104 -10.53 2.54 9.80
N ALA A 105 -11.53 1.86 10.36
CA ALA A 105 -12.29 0.83 9.65
C ALA A 105 -12.99 1.37 8.40
N ARG A 106 -13.60 2.57 8.48
CA ARG A 106 -14.22 3.23 7.33
C ARG A 106 -13.19 3.60 6.28
N ALA A 107 -12.03 4.11 6.68
CA ALA A 107 -10.95 4.42 5.75
C ALA A 107 -10.46 3.16 5.03
N ILE A 108 -10.29 2.03 5.75
CA ILE A 108 -9.90 0.74 5.16
C ILE A 108 -10.91 0.32 4.10
N ALA A 109 -12.20 0.36 4.45
CA ALA A 109 -13.29 0.00 3.55
C ALA A 109 -13.34 0.90 2.31
N ALA A 110 -13.12 2.21 2.47
CA ALA A 110 -13.12 3.17 1.37
C ALA A 110 -11.94 2.97 0.42
N MET A 111 -10.76 2.65 0.94
CA MET A 111 -9.56 2.37 0.12
C MET A 111 -9.74 1.12 -0.73
N LEU A 112 -10.33 0.07 -0.15
CA LEU A 112 -10.51 -1.23 -0.82
C LEU A 112 -11.86 -1.36 -1.52
N ALA A 113 -12.63 -0.26 -1.59
CA ALA A 113 -13.90 -0.26 -2.31
C ALA A 113 -13.63 -0.48 -3.81
N PRO A 114 -14.46 -1.27 -4.52
CA PRO A 114 -14.35 -1.40 -5.96
C PRO A 114 -14.45 -0.04 -6.62
N ALA A 115 -13.41 0.37 -7.34
CA ALA A 115 -13.43 1.48 -8.28
C ALA A 115 -13.49 0.92 -9.71
N ASP A 116 -14.00 1.71 -10.67
CA ASP A 116 -14.13 1.29 -12.07
C ASP A 116 -12.77 0.84 -12.69
N ASP A 117 -11.64 1.29 -12.14
CA ASP A 117 -10.26 0.89 -12.48
C ASP A 117 -9.53 0.09 -11.36
N GLY A 118 -10.14 -0.06 -10.18
CA GLY A 118 -9.50 -0.66 -8.99
C GLY A 118 -9.28 -2.17 -9.09
N GLY A 119 -10.05 -2.86 -9.95
CA GLY A 119 -9.92 -4.31 -10.17
C GLY A 119 -8.57 -4.72 -10.76
N GLU A 120 -8.02 -3.93 -11.67
CA GLU A 120 -6.71 -4.19 -12.29
C GLU A 120 -5.57 -4.07 -11.27
N GLN A 121 -5.63 -3.04 -10.40
CA GLN A 121 -4.64 -2.82 -9.35
C GLN A 121 -4.64 -3.94 -8.30
N LEU A 122 -5.82 -4.38 -7.87
CA LEU A 122 -5.95 -5.52 -6.94
C LEU A 122 -5.45 -6.82 -7.58
N GLY A 123 -5.71 -7.02 -8.88
CA GLY A 123 -5.18 -8.14 -9.65
C GLY A 123 -3.66 -8.23 -9.62
N TRP A 124 -2.95 -7.12 -9.87
CA TRP A 124 -1.48 -7.09 -9.80
C TRP A 124 -0.95 -7.34 -8.40
N VAL A 125 -1.55 -6.71 -7.36
CA VAL A 125 -1.14 -6.96 -5.97
C VAL A 125 -1.26 -8.44 -5.64
N ARG A 126 -2.34 -9.07 -6.11
CA ARG A 126 -2.53 -10.51 -5.91
C ARG A 126 -1.50 -11.35 -6.63
N GLY A 127 -1.25 -11.08 -7.92
CA GLY A 127 -0.25 -11.78 -8.72
C GLY A 127 1.14 -11.69 -8.09
N LEU A 128 1.50 -10.52 -7.57
CA LEU A 128 2.75 -10.31 -6.84
C LEU A 128 2.82 -11.11 -5.55
N LEU A 129 1.75 -11.16 -4.76
CA LEU A 129 1.70 -11.96 -3.53
C LEU A 129 1.82 -13.45 -3.82
N VAL A 130 1.13 -13.94 -4.85
CA VAL A 130 1.27 -15.34 -5.31
C VAL A 130 2.71 -15.61 -5.76
N ALA A 131 3.32 -14.74 -6.57
CA ALA A 131 4.71 -14.88 -7.01
C ALA A 131 5.71 -14.84 -5.86
N SER A 132 5.43 -14.07 -4.80
CA SER A 132 6.30 -13.96 -3.62
C SER A 132 6.42 -15.26 -2.81
N ARG A 133 5.47 -16.19 -2.94
CA ARG A 133 5.49 -17.48 -2.22
C ARG A 133 6.70 -18.35 -2.57
N THR A 134 7.17 -18.24 -3.82
CA THR A 134 8.31 -18.99 -4.33
C THR A 134 9.56 -18.13 -4.47
N ASP A 135 9.49 -16.83 -4.14
CA ASP A 135 10.58 -15.88 -4.28
C ASP A 135 10.78 -15.06 -2.99
N PRO A 136 11.75 -15.45 -2.14
CA PRO A 136 12.00 -14.77 -0.87
C PRO A 136 12.40 -13.30 -1.01
N ALA A 137 13.08 -12.92 -2.11
CA ALA A 137 13.47 -11.54 -2.34
C ALA A 137 12.25 -10.66 -2.63
N LEU A 138 11.27 -11.20 -3.37
CA LEU A 138 10.00 -10.51 -3.58
C LEU A 138 9.18 -10.39 -2.28
N ALA A 139 9.18 -11.42 -1.44
CA ALA A 139 8.53 -11.37 -0.12
C ALA A 139 9.18 -10.32 0.81
N GLU A 140 10.50 -10.13 0.72
CA GLU A 140 11.22 -9.07 1.43
C GLU A 140 10.79 -7.67 0.97
N VAL A 141 10.61 -7.46 -0.34
CA VAL A 141 10.11 -6.19 -0.89
C VAL A 141 8.72 -5.86 -0.33
N TRP A 142 7.80 -6.83 -0.33
CA TRP A 142 6.47 -6.67 0.27
C TRP A 142 6.55 -6.28 1.76
N SER A 143 7.38 -6.98 2.53
CA SER A 143 7.58 -6.72 3.96
C SER A 143 8.17 -5.32 4.23
N SER A 144 9.12 -4.89 3.39
CA SER A 144 9.76 -3.58 3.45
C SER A 144 8.78 -2.44 3.15
N VAL A 145 7.92 -2.60 2.14
CA VAL A 145 6.86 -1.62 1.82
C VAL A 145 5.89 -1.48 2.99
N ASN A 146 5.43 -2.59 3.57
CA ASN A 146 4.54 -2.56 4.75
C ASN A 146 5.20 -1.88 5.95
N SER A 147 6.47 -2.18 6.24
CA SER A 147 7.21 -1.57 7.34
C SER A 147 7.36 -0.05 7.18
N ARG A 148 7.61 0.42 5.95
CA ARG A 148 7.65 1.86 5.65
C ARG A 148 6.27 2.52 5.75
N SER A 149 5.23 1.83 5.31
CA SER A 149 3.85 2.31 5.45
C SER A 149 3.44 2.47 6.92
N GLU A 150 3.78 1.52 7.80
CA GLU A 150 3.55 1.62 9.26
C GLU A 150 4.20 2.88 9.85
N ALA A 151 5.45 3.17 9.47
CA ALA A 151 6.18 4.33 9.96
C ALA A 151 5.48 5.65 9.59
N VAL A 152 4.93 5.76 8.37
CA VAL A 152 4.17 6.94 7.94
C VAL A 152 2.80 7.00 8.61
N LEU A 153 2.13 5.85 8.75
CA LEU A 153 0.81 5.78 9.39
C LEU A 153 0.86 6.22 10.84
N LYS A 154 1.93 5.93 11.58
CA LYS A 154 2.14 6.45 12.93
C LYS A 154 1.97 7.98 12.98
N ASP A 155 2.55 8.70 12.03
CA ASP A 155 2.46 10.16 11.99
C ASP A 155 1.05 10.63 11.55
N VAL A 156 0.35 9.85 10.72
CA VAL A 156 -1.06 10.09 10.41
C VAL A 156 -1.95 9.87 11.66
N MET A 157 -1.68 8.83 12.46
CA MET A 157 -2.39 8.55 13.71
C MET A 157 -2.22 9.69 14.72
N ALA A 158 -1.08 10.38 14.75
CA ALA A 158 -0.87 11.54 15.62
C ALA A 158 -1.86 12.69 15.32
N GLY A 159 -2.29 12.83 14.05
CA GLY A 159 -3.33 13.77 13.66
C GLY A 159 -4.72 13.36 14.14
N LEU A 160 -5.01 12.06 14.19
CA LEU A 160 -6.28 11.50 14.67
C LEU A 160 -6.36 11.47 16.22
N LEU A 161 -5.24 11.21 16.88
CA LEU A 161 -5.12 11.00 18.31
C LEU A 161 -4.06 11.94 18.92
N PRO A 162 -4.28 13.27 18.92
CA PRO A 162 -3.26 14.24 19.32
C PRO A 162 -2.86 14.14 20.81
N ALA A 163 -3.68 13.50 21.65
CA ALA A 163 -3.42 13.29 23.07
C ALA A 163 -2.85 11.89 23.40
N ALA A 164 -2.74 10.99 22.42
CA ALA A 164 -2.23 9.64 22.66
C ALA A 164 -0.71 9.63 22.80
N ASP A 165 -0.20 8.71 23.63
CA ASP A 165 1.23 8.50 23.78
C ASP A 165 1.84 7.81 22.53
N PRO A 166 3.17 7.90 22.32
CA PRO A 166 3.82 7.33 21.15
C PRO A 166 3.62 5.82 20.95
N PHE A 167 3.45 5.06 22.03
CA PHE A 167 3.23 3.62 21.93
C PHE A 167 1.80 3.32 21.45
N THR A 168 0.79 4.03 21.96
CA THR A 168 -0.59 3.93 21.46
C THR A 168 -0.71 4.29 19.98
N LEU A 169 -0.05 5.37 19.53
CA LEU A 169 -0.02 5.74 18.11
C LEU A 169 0.57 4.61 17.24
N ARG A 170 1.65 3.99 17.72
CA ARG A 170 2.29 2.87 17.04
C ARG A 170 1.40 1.63 17.03
N LEU A 171 0.67 1.34 18.09
CA LEU A 171 -0.26 0.20 18.15
C LEU A 171 -1.37 0.33 17.09
N TYR A 172 -1.98 1.51 16.94
CA TYR A 172 -2.98 1.73 15.90
C TYR A 172 -2.39 1.63 14.48
N ALA A 173 -1.21 2.21 14.26
CA ALA A 173 -0.52 2.12 12.96
C ALA A 173 -0.16 0.67 12.60
N ALA A 174 0.38 -0.09 13.55
CA ALA A 174 0.71 -1.49 13.37
C ALA A 174 -0.55 -2.35 13.15
N ALA A 175 -1.61 -2.13 13.93
CA ALA A 175 -2.87 -2.85 13.76
C ALA A 175 -3.51 -2.61 12.38
N ALA A 176 -3.53 -1.36 11.91
CA ALA A 176 -4.06 -1.02 10.59
C ALA A 176 -3.20 -1.61 9.46
N THR A 177 -1.88 -1.52 9.55
CA THR A 177 -0.95 -2.12 8.57
C THR A 177 -1.10 -3.64 8.52
N ALA A 178 -1.12 -4.30 9.68
CA ALA A 178 -1.29 -5.75 9.78
C ALA A 178 -2.63 -6.21 9.24
N ALA A 179 -3.72 -5.47 9.49
CA ALA A 179 -5.04 -5.81 8.99
C ALA A 179 -5.09 -5.84 7.45
N ILE A 180 -4.54 -4.81 6.79
CA ILE A 180 -4.46 -4.74 5.33
C ILE A 180 -3.55 -5.84 4.78
N ARG A 181 -2.35 -5.99 5.36
CA ARG A 181 -1.38 -7.00 4.94
C ARG A 181 -1.97 -8.42 5.01
N LEU A 182 -2.57 -8.78 6.15
CA LEU A 182 -3.17 -10.09 6.36
C LEU A 182 -4.36 -10.31 5.42
N ALA A 183 -5.20 -9.29 5.20
CA ALA A 183 -6.31 -9.41 4.27
C ALA A 183 -5.85 -9.70 2.85
N PHE A 184 -4.82 -9.00 2.37
CA PHE A 184 -4.23 -9.24 1.06
C PHE A 184 -3.59 -10.62 0.93
N GLU A 185 -2.81 -11.03 1.93
CA GLU A 185 -2.16 -12.35 1.96
C GLU A 185 -3.21 -13.48 1.97
N SER A 186 -4.23 -13.40 2.84
CA SER A 186 -5.30 -14.40 2.92
C SER A 186 -6.17 -14.44 1.65
N TRP A 187 -6.49 -13.27 1.08
CA TRP A 187 -7.25 -13.21 -0.17
C TRP A 187 -6.47 -13.83 -1.34
N ALA A 188 -5.15 -13.62 -1.39
CA ALA A 188 -4.30 -14.27 -2.39
C ALA A 188 -4.25 -15.80 -2.19
N ASP A 189 -4.32 -16.30 -0.95
CA ASP A 189 -4.34 -17.72 -0.61
C ASP A 189 -5.66 -18.40 -1.00
N ASP A 190 -6.80 -17.80 -0.63
CA ASP A 190 -8.12 -18.36 -0.91
C ASP A 190 -8.33 -18.60 -2.40
N ASP A 191 -7.93 -17.65 -3.24
CA ASP A 191 -8.25 -17.73 -4.65
C ASP A 191 -7.25 -18.58 -5.46
N ALA A 192 -6.06 -18.83 -4.90
CA ALA A 192 -5.19 -19.91 -5.39
C ALA A 192 -5.77 -21.31 -5.06
N ALA A 193 -6.53 -21.44 -3.97
CA ALA A 193 -7.20 -22.69 -3.60
C ALA A 193 -8.49 -22.95 -4.41
N THR A 194 -9.20 -21.89 -4.83
CA THR A 194 -10.43 -22.03 -5.63
C THR A 194 -10.19 -22.22 -7.13
N GLY A 195 -8.98 -21.91 -7.63
CA GLY A 195 -8.64 -22.06 -9.06
C GLY A 195 -9.51 -21.21 -9.99
N ALA A 196 -10.10 -20.13 -9.49
CA ALA A 196 -10.99 -19.26 -10.25
C ALA A 196 -10.21 -18.55 -11.36
N ALA A 197 -10.36 -19.03 -12.58
CA ALA A 197 -9.84 -18.38 -13.78
C ALA A 197 -10.55 -17.03 -14.01
N ASP A 198 -9.79 -16.06 -14.53
CA ASP A 198 -10.18 -14.74 -15.02
C ASP A 198 -11.68 -14.57 -15.26
N GLY A 199 -12.36 -13.83 -14.36
CA GLY A 199 -13.71 -13.33 -14.59
C GLY A 199 -14.62 -13.25 -13.36
N ALA A 200 -14.39 -14.06 -12.33
CA ALA A 200 -15.23 -14.06 -11.11
C ALA A 200 -14.76 -13.09 -10.01
N LEU A 201 -13.57 -12.49 -10.16
CA LEU A 201 -12.91 -11.65 -9.16
C LEU A 201 -13.39 -10.20 -9.12
N ALA A 202 -14.11 -9.75 -10.16
CA ALA A 202 -14.61 -8.37 -10.23
C ALA A 202 -15.68 -8.06 -9.16
N ASP A 203 -16.28 -9.10 -8.56
CA ASP A 203 -17.39 -8.98 -7.62
C ASP A 203 -17.09 -9.55 -6.21
N ASP A 204 -15.83 -9.89 -5.87
CA ASP A 204 -15.51 -10.36 -4.50
C ASP A 204 -15.06 -9.20 -3.59
N PRO A 205 -15.94 -8.66 -2.71
CA PRO A 205 -15.56 -7.68 -1.68
C PRO A 205 -14.68 -8.27 -0.56
N GLY A 206 -14.17 -9.50 -0.74
CA GLY A 206 -13.43 -10.29 0.22
C GLY A 206 -12.30 -9.55 0.92
N VAL A 207 -11.41 -8.89 0.17
CA VAL A 207 -10.23 -8.22 0.75
C VAL A 207 -10.62 -7.05 1.68
N ALA A 208 -11.61 -6.23 1.29
CA ALA A 208 -12.09 -5.11 2.11
C ALA A 208 -12.71 -5.62 3.43
N ARG A 209 -13.56 -6.65 3.33
CA ARG A 209 -14.20 -7.27 4.49
C ARG A 209 -13.18 -7.92 5.42
N LEU A 210 -12.20 -8.66 4.87
CA LEU A 210 -11.12 -9.28 5.62
C LEU A 210 -10.29 -8.22 6.36
N ALA A 211 -9.97 -7.11 5.71
CA ALA A 211 -9.18 -6.03 6.31
C ALA A 211 -9.94 -5.35 7.46
N VAL A 212 -11.24 -5.06 7.27
CA VAL A 212 -12.07 -4.46 8.33
C VAL A 212 -12.23 -5.40 9.52
N ASP A 213 -12.49 -6.70 9.29
CA ASP A 213 -12.60 -7.70 10.36
C ASP A 213 -11.27 -7.89 11.10
N ALA A 214 -10.16 -8.04 10.37
CA ALA A 214 -8.82 -8.14 10.96
C ALA A 214 -8.51 -6.92 11.83
N PHE A 215 -8.80 -5.71 11.34
CA PHE A 215 -8.59 -4.49 12.11
C PHE A 215 -9.47 -4.44 13.36
N ALA A 216 -10.75 -4.81 13.26
CA ALA A 216 -11.67 -4.80 14.39
C ALA A 216 -11.20 -5.75 15.52
N ARG A 217 -10.65 -6.91 15.15
CA ARG A 217 -10.07 -7.89 16.09
C ARG A 217 -8.77 -7.40 16.71
N LEU A 218 -7.85 -6.89 15.89
CA LEU A 218 -6.56 -6.36 16.35
C LEU A 218 -6.72 -5.13 17.27
N SER A 219 -7.72 -4.29 17.01
CA SER A 219 -7.96 -3.06 17.77
C SER A 219 -8.86 -3.24 19.00
N GLN A 220 -9.44 -4.41 19.24
CA GLN A 220 -10.42 -4.62 20.31
C GLN A 220 -9.87 -4.30 21.70
N GLY A 221 -8.59 -4.58 21.95
CA GLY A 221 -7.90 -4.29 23.22
C GLY A 221 -7.47 -2.83 23.38
N LEU A 222 -7.34 -2.08 22.28
CA LEU A 222 -6.85 -0.70 22.29
C LEU A 222 -7.89 0.31 22.80
N ARG A 223 -9.16 -0.08 22.80
CA ARG A 223 -10.31 0.74 23.23
C ARG A 223 -10.39 0.96 24.75
N LYS A 224 -9.57 0.24 25.53
CA LYS A 224 -9.74 0.08 26.99
C LYS A 224 -8.76 0.87 27.86
N HIS A 225 -7.94 1.77 27.31
CA HIS A 225 -7.12 2.64 28.15
C HIS A 225 -7.88 3.94 28.47
N PRO A 226 -8.43 4.11 29.69
CA PRO A 226 -8.74 5.44 30.18
C PRO A 226 -7.42 6.20 30.37
N ALA A 227 -7.44 7.47 29.97
CA ALA A 227 -6.45 8.46 30.40
C ALA A 227 -6.47 8.63 31.93
#